data_AF-A0A9D6L8Z6-F1
#
_entry.id   AF-A0A9D6L8Z6-F1
#
_cell.length_a   1.000
_cell.length_b   1.000
_cell.length_c   1.000
_cell.angle_alpha   90.00
_cell.angle_beta   90.00
_cell.angle_gamma   90.00
#
_symmetry.space_group_name_H-M   'P 1'
#
loop_
_entity.id
_entity.type
_entity.pdbx_description
1 polymer ?
#
loop_
_entity_poly.entity_id
_entity_poly.type
_entity_poly.pdbx_seq_one_letter_code
_entity_poly.pdbx_strand_id
1 'polypeptide(L)'
;MRAMFSLLVLCALASATGPAALADLAKPDCGLPLCDVAGALTQFQSAAPQDQASTLKRLSIAAYQTQAPAALKNLNSFAVELEGRAELVELSKFFSAASAFCTEVEDDEYIVAFAKQSEQAAAKKLARLQPLLEGVYAAEIACVDKSDCPETRINRLVIMDALYADNLEISLVASAVNASIYRFPNVLISGGGKVVEGIGGNSAGALAKIHLEGDAGKLTGYVETIDFRLNVTARSVPGASLIALFDQQLAQPPANPISPKIFESKLVGSFDGHKAELKINLFPEDVQAKREESVGATLSILELKGYKLRFHAGRFFPKSGILLLVASSPTGTIKLGLTIRPRADGSGYDFNGVSFSSESARVNALGFQLDVAGALP
;
A
#
# COMPACT_ATOMS: atom_id res chain seq x y z
N MET A 1 1.71 -40.90 21.47
CA MET A 1 0.84 -40.44 22.57
C MET A 1 -0.02 -39.34 21.98
N ARG A 2 -1.17 -39.72 21.39
CA ARG A 2 -2.14 -38.80 20.78
C ARG A 2 -3.14 -38.45 21.87
N ALA A 3 -3.11 -37.23 22.37
CA ALA A 3 -4.09 -36.74 23.33
C ALA A 3 -4.54 -35.34 22.94
N MET A 4 -5.84 -35.22 22.70
CA MET A 4 -6.71 -34.08 22.99
C MET A 4 -6.02 -32.71 23.14
N PHE A 5 -6.16 -31.87 22.11
CA PHE A 5 -6.31 -30.42 22.29
C PHE A 5 -7.41 -29.92 21.34
N SER A 6 -8.61 -30.41 21.59
CA SER A 6 -9.86 -29.80 21.12
C SER A 6 -10.40 -28.90 22.22
N LEU A 7 -9.85 -27.70 22.41
CA LEU A 7 -10.53 -26.57 23.05
C LEU A 7 -9.64 -25.32 22.96
N LEU A 8 -10.27 -24.15 22.76
CA LEU A 8 -9.70 -22.79 22.67
C LEU A 8 -9.34 -22.25 21.28
N VAL A 9 -10.32 -22.20 20.36
CA VAL A 9 -10.64 -20.94 19.67
C VAL A 9 -12.17 -20.87 19.53
N LEU A 10 -12.83 -20.69 20.67
CA LEU A 10 -14.26 -20.43 20.77
C LEU A 10 -14.45 -19.00 21.30
N CYS A 11 -13.97 -17.99 20.56
CA CYS A 11 -14.31 -16.59 20.83
C CYS A 11 -14.72 -15.89 19.53
N ALA A 12 -15.99 -15.46 19.50
CA ALA A 12 -16.69 -14.71 18.46
C ALA A 12 -17.23 -15.50 17.24
N LEU A 13 -17.94 -16.60 17.50
CA LEU A 13 -18.95 -17.15 16.59
C LEU A 13 -20.34 -16.63 16.99
N ALA A 14 -20.60 -15.36 16.68
CA ALA A 14 -21.97 -14.90 16.52
C ALA A 14 -22.41 -15.23 15.09
N SER A 15 -23.47 -16.02 14.99
CA SER A 15 -24.13 -16.48 13.77
C SER A 15 -24.42 -15.33 12.79
N ALA A 16 -23.68 -15.28 11.68
CA ALA A 16 -24.05 -14.49 10.52
C ALA A 16 -24.85 -15.39 9.56
N THR A 17 -26.16 -15.46 9.74
CA THR A 17 -27.08 -15.95 8.71
C THR A 17 -27.24 -14.85 7.65
N GLY A 18 -26.23 -14.72 6.78
CA GLY A 18 -26.26 -13.93 5.55
C GLY A 18 -26.67 -14.78 4.35
N PRO A 19 -27.10 -14.15 3.23
CA PRO A 19 -27.79 -14.80 2.13
C PRO A 19 -27.01 -15.99 1.53
N ALA A 20 -27.73 -17.07 1.24
CA ALA A 20 -27.23 -18.38 0.80
C ALA A 20 -26.41 -18.39 -0.51
N ALA A 21 -26.33 -17.27 -1.22
CA ALA A 21 -25.77 -17.20 -2.58
C ALA A 21 -24.25 -17.42 -2.68
N LEU A 22 -23.50 -17.29 -1.57
CA LEU A 22 -22.03 -17.47 -1.55
C LEU A 22 -21.58 -18.73 -0.80
N ALA A 23 -22.52 -19.60 -0.37
CA ALA A 23 -22.19 -20.89 0.25
C ALA A 23 -21.53 -21.87 -0.74
N ASP A 24 -21.64 -21.60 -2.04
CA ASP A 24 -21.22 -22.49 -3.14
C ASP A 24 -19.78 -22.25 -3.65
N LEU A 25 -19.05 -21.32 -3.03
CA LEU A 25 -17.64 -21.05 -3.35
C LEU A 25 -16.71 -22.18 -2.88
N ALA A 26 -17.09 -22.85 -1.80
CA ALA A 26 -16.45 -24.04 -1.32
C ALA A 26 -17.01 -25.25 -2.07
N LYS A 27 -16.54 -25.49 -3.30
CA LYS A 27 -16.88 -26.71 -4.04
C LYS A 27 -16.29 -27.92 -3.29
N PRO A 28 -17.09 -28.83 -2.71
CA PRO A 28 -16.59 -29.96 -1.93
C PRO A 28 -15.80 -30.97 -2.77
N ASP A 29 -16.01 -30.97 -4.09
CA ASP A 29 -15.58 -32.01 -5.04
C ASP A 29 -14.06 -32.19 -5.15
N CYS A 30 -13.29 -31.20 -4.71
CA CYS A 30 -11.81 -31.20 -4.72
C CYS A 30 -11.20 -31.35 -3.32
N GLY A 31 -12.02 -31.44 -2.26
CA GLY A 31 -11.55 -31.56 -0.87
C GLY A 31 -10.85 -30.33 -0.32
N LEU A 32 -10.93 -29.16 -0.97
CA LEU A 32 -10.39 -27.89 -0.45
C LEU A 32 -11.48 -26.80 -0.39
N PRO A 33 -11.30 -25.79 0.48
CA PRO A 33 -12.27 -24.71 0.66
C PRO A 33 -12.38 -23.74 -0.53
N LEU A 34 -11.37 -23.72 -1.39
CA LEU A 34 -11.34 -22.93 -2.61
C LEU A 34 -10.58 -23.71 -3.68
N CYS A 35 -11.22 -24.00 -4.81
CA CYS A 35 -10.62 -24.79 -5.90
C CYS A 35 -10.70 -24.12 -7.26
N ASP A 36 -11.79 -23.40 -7.52
CA ASP A 36 -11.97 -22.60 -8.71
C ASP A 36 -11.74 -21.13 -8.35
N VAL A 37 -10.47 -20.71 -8.28
CA VAL A 37 -10.10 -19.35 -7.88
C VAL A 37 -10.74 -18.31 -8.80
N ALA A 38 -10.80 -18.57 -10.11
CA ALA A 38 -11.32 -17.63 -11.10
C ALA A 38 -12.85 -17.50 -11.03
N GLY A 39 -13.57 -18.62 -10.96
CA GLY A 39 -15.02 -18.62 -10.77
C GLY A 39 -15.41 -17.99 -9.43
N ALA A 40 -14.63 -18.29 -8.39
CA ALA A 40 -14.85 -17.73 -7.07
C ALA A 40 -14.68 -16.22 -7.02
N LEU A 41 -13.64 -15.71 -7.68
CA LEU A 41 -13.37 -14.28 -7.76
C LEU A 41 -14.51 -13.56 -8.48
N THR A 42 -15.04 -14.14 -9.55
CA THR A 42 -16.16 -13.57 -10.31
C THR A 42 -17.41 -13.44 -9.44
N GLN A 43 -17.77 -14.51 -8.72
CA GLN A 43 -18.91 -14.49 -7.81
C GLN A 43 -18.71 -13.51 -6.65
N PHE A 44 -17.51 -13.50 -6.07
CA PHE A 44 -17.14 -12.60 -4.98
C PHE A 44 -17.24 -11.13 -5.41
N GLN A 45 -16.70 -10.77 -6.57
CA GLN A 45 -16.74 -9.40 -7.10
C GLN A 45 -18.16 -8.93 -7.43
N SER A 46 -19.08 -9.84 -7.71
CA SER A 46 -20.50 -9.53 -7.97
C SER A 46 -21.35 -9.37 -6.71
N ALA A 47 -20.83 -9.74 -5.54
CA ALA A 47 -21.56 -9.69 -4.27
C ALA A 47 -21.58 -8.29 -3.63
N ALA A 48 -22.53 -8.05 -2.74
CA ALA A 48 -22.54 -6.83 -1.94
C ALA A 48 -21.34 -6.78 -0.97
N PRO A 49 -20.82 -5.59 -0.59
CA PRO A 49 -19.63 -5.48 0.26
C PRO A 49 -19.71 -6.23 1.60
N GLN A 50 -20.88 -6.23 2.24
CA GLN A 50 -21.10 -7.00 3.49
C GLN A 50 -20.99 -8.53 3.29
N ASP A 51 -21.37 -9.01 2.10
CA ASP A 51 -21.37 -10.43 1.75
C ASP A 51 -19.96 -10.87 1.31
N GLN A 52 -19.18 -9.95 0.73
CA GLN A 52 -17.75 -10.12 0.46
C GLN A 52 -16.96 -10.35 1.74
N ALA A 53 -17.09 -9.45 2.74
CA ALA A 53 -16.38 -9.59 4.00
C ALA A 53 -16.72 -10.90 4.75
N SER A 54 -18.00 -11.24 4.84
CA SER A 54 -18.44 -12.48 5.50
C SER A 54 -18.00 -13.75 4.75
N THR A 55 -17.97 -13.70 3.42
CA THR A 55 -17.47 -14.81 2.59
C THR A 55 -15.98 -15.03 2.76
N LEU A 56 -15.19 -13.96 2.75
CA LEU A 56 -13.76 -14.07 2.96
C LEU A 56 -13.43 -14.64 4.34
N LYS A 57 -14.17 -14.20 5.38
CA LYS A 57 -14.06 -14.76 6.73
C LYS A 57 -14.32 -16.27 6.74
N ARG A 58 -15.37 -16.74 6.06
CA ARG A 58 -15.69 -18.18 5.97
C ARG A 58 -14.62 -18.98 5.23
N LEU A 59 -14.16 -18.48 4.07
CA LEU A 59 -13.11 -19.14 3.28
C LEU A 59 -11.80 -19.25 4.06
N SER A 60 -11.48 -18.20 4.84
CA SER A 60 -10.30 -18.18 5.71
C SER A 60 -10.42 -19.22 6.83
N ILE A 61 -11.56 -19.28 7.53
CA ILE A 61 -11.82 -20.30 8.56
C ILE A 61 -11.73 -21.71 7.97
N ALA A 62 -12.32 -21.94 6.80
CA ALA A 62 -12.30 -23.25 6.17
C ALA A 62 -10.88 -23.63 5.71
N ALA A 63 -10.11 -22.71 5.11
CA ALA A 63 -8.71 -22.92 4.74
C ALA A 63 -7.86 -23.36 5.93
N TYR A 64 -8.05 -22.69 7.05
CA TYR A 64 -7.41 -23.03 8.31
C TYR A 64 -7.80 -24.43 8.82
N GLN A 65 -9.09 -24.76 8.84
CA GLN A 65 -9.57 -26.07 9.32
C GLN A 65 -9.00 -27.24 8.53
N THR A 66 -8.72 -27.07 7.24
CA THR A 66 -8.16 -28.17 6.43
C THR A 66 -6.70 -28.49 6.72
N GLN A 67 -5.93 -27.55 7.30
CA GLN A 67 -4.47 -27.64 7.44
C GLN A 67 -3.73 -28.03 6.14
N ALA A 68 -4.38 -27.92 4.98
CA ALA A 68 -3.85 -28.36 3.71
C ALA A 68 -3.05 -27.22 3.07
N PRO A 69 -1.76 -27.39 2.72
CA PRO A 69 -0.98 -26.37 2.03
C PRO A 69 -1.63 -25.86 0.74
N ALA A 70 -2.36 -26.73 0.05
CA ALA A 70 -3.11 -26.38 -1.16
C ALA A 70 -4.27 -25.40 -0.87
N ALA A 71 -4.92 -25.49 0.30
CA ALA A 71 -6.00 -24.57 0.68
C ALA A 71 -5.45 -23.16 0.92
N LEU A 72 -4.31 -23.05 1.63
CA LEU A 72 -3.62 -21.78 1.86
C LEU A 72 -3.12 -21.18 0.54
N LYS A 73 -2.58 -22.01 -0.36
CA LYS A 73 -2.15 -21.59 -1.71
C LYS A 73 -3.30 -21.03 -2.56
N ASN A 74 -4.45 -21.67 -2.54
CA ASN A 74 -5.60 -21.23 -3.31
C ASN A 74 -6.19 -19.93 -2.73
N LEU A 75 -6.24 -19.80 -1.40
CA LEU A 75 -6.65 -18.56 -0.74
C LEU A 75 -5.70 -17.40 -1.06
N ASN A 76 -4.39 -17.63 -1.07
CA ASN A 76 -3.42 -16.61 -1.48
C ASN A 76 -3.60 -16.21 -2.96
N SER A 77 -3.80 -17.18 -3.86
CA SER A 77 -4.08 -16.88 -5.29
C SER A 77 -5.35 -16.04 -5.46
N PHE A 78 -6.39 -16.30 -4.66
CA PHE A 78 -7.62 -15.51 -4.64
C PHE A 78 -7.38 -14.09 -4.12
N ALA A 79 -6.58 -13.94 -3.07
CA ALA A 79 -6.22 -12.67 -2.47
C ALA A 79 -5.47 -11.72 -3.41
N VAL A 80 -4.57 -12.28 -4.22
CA VAL A 80 -3.78 -11.53 -5.22
C VAL A 80 -4.68 -10.81 -6.23
N GLU A 81 -5.96 -11.16 -6.35
CA GLU A 81 -6.89 -10.51 -7.29
C GLU A 81 -7.89 -9.57 -6.59
N LEU A 82 -7.86 -9.45 -5.25
CA LEU A 82 -8.77 -8.58 -4.49
C LEU A 82 -8.32 -7.11 -4.49
N GLU A 83 -9.22 -6.18 -4.80
CA GLU A 83 -8.95 -4.73 -4.77
C GLU A 83 -9.64 -4.00 -3.60
N GLY A 84 -10.38 -4.74 -2.77
CA GLY A 84 -11.15 -4.18 -1.64
C GLY A 84 -10.35 -4.09 -0.34
N ARG A 85 -10.46 -2.95 0.35
CA ARG A 85 -9.74 -2.67 1.60
C ARG A 85 -10.15 -3.61 2.73
N ALA A 86 -11.46 -3.72 2.98
CA ALA A 86 -11.98 -4.47 4.13
C ALA A 86 -11.57 -5.94 4.03
N GLU A 87 -11.60 -6.46 2.82
CA GLU A 87 -11.20 -7.80 2.43
C GLU A 87 -9.71 -8.03 2.71
N LEU A 88 -8.83 -7.16 2.21
CA LEU A 88 -7.39 -7.31 2.41
C LEU A 88 -6.97 -7.15 3.87
N VAL A 89 -7.64 -6.28 4.65
CA VAL A 89 -7.42 -6.15 6.09
C VAL A 89 -7.79 -7.44 6.83
N GLU A 90 -8.97 -7.99 6.58
CA GLU A 90 -9.42 -9.24 7.22
C GLU A 90 -8.50 -10.40 6.87
N LEU A 91 -8.03 -10.45 5.62
CA LEU A 91 -7.10 -11.48 5.17
C LEU A 91 -5.70 -11.35 5.81
N SER A 92 -5.16 -10.13 5.91
CA SER A 92 -3.88 -9.90 6.59
C SER A 92 -3.96 -10.33 8.06
N LYS A 93 -5.04 -9.98 8.77
CA LYS A 93 -5.28 -10.45 10.15
C LYS A 93 -5.35 -11.98 10.23
N PHE A 94 -6.02 -12.61 9.27
CA PHE A 94 -6.13 -14.06 9.22
C PHE A 94 -4.76 -14.74 9.09
N PHE A 95 -3.93 -14.33 8.12
CA PHE A 95 -2.61 -14.92 7.94
C PHE A 95 -1.68 -14.66 9.12
N SER A 96 -1.80 -13.51 9.77
CA SER A 96 -1.08 -13.18 11.00
C SER A 96 -1.45 -14.16 12.14
N ALA A 97 -2.75 -14.35 12.36
CA ALA A 97 -3.26 -15.30 13.36
C ALA A 97 -2.87 -16.75 13.03
N ALA A 98 -2.93 -17.14 11.76
CA ALA A 98 -2.53 -18.47 11.30
C ALA A 98 -1.03 -18.72 11.55
N SER A 99 -0.16 -17.74 11.24
CA SER A 99 1.28 -17.86 11.52
C SER A 99 1.56 -18.00 13.02
N ALA A 100 0.88 -17.23 13.86
CA ALA A 100 1.08 -17.27 15.31
C ALA A 100 0.69 -18.65 15.87
N PHE A 101 -0.47 -19.16 15.49
CA PHE A 101 -0.95 -20.47 15.91
C PHE A 101 -0.05 -21.62 15.42
N CYS A 102 0.32 -21.64 14.13
CA CYS A 102 1.20 -22.68 13.60
C CYS A 102 2.57 -22.70 14.30
N THR A 103 3.07 -21.54 14.75
CA THR A 103 4.27 -21.47 15.57
C THR A 103 4.04 -22.07 16.96
N GLU A 104 2.90 -21.78 17.59
CA GLU A 104 2.55 -22.26 18.94
C GLU A 104 2.36 -23.78 18.99
N VAL A 105 1.77 -24.38 17.96
CA VAL A 105 1.54 -25.84 17.90
C VAL A 105 2.71 -26.63 17.30
N GLU A 106 3.85 -25.98 17.06
CA GLU A 106 5.04 -26.57 16.43
C GLU A 106 4.70 -27.27 15.09
N ASP A 107 3.86 -26.62 14.28
CA ASP A 107 3.48 -27.10 12.95
C ASP A 107 4.68 -27.08 11.99
N ASP A 108 4.50 -27.64 10.79
CA ASP A 108 5.52 -27.65 9.74
C ASP A 108 6.02 -26.21 9.46
N GLU A 109 7.34 -26.02 9.52
CA GLU A 109 8.02 -24.74 9.27
C GLU A 109 7.59 -24.14 7.91
N TYR A 110 7.29 -25.00 6.94
CA TYR A 110 6.76 -24.59 5.64
C TYR A 110 5.41 -23.85 5.75
N ILE A 111 4.51 -24.30 6.61
CA ILE A 111 3.18 -23.69 6.79
C ILE A 111 3.31 -22.32 7.46
N VAL A 112 4.19 -22.20 8.46
CA VAL A 112 4.50 -20.92 9.11
C VAL A 112 5.09 -19.94 8.10
N ALA A 113 6.07 -20.37 7.30
CA ALA A 113 6.68 -19.53 6.28
C ALA A 113 5.66 -19.09 5.20
N PHE A 114 4.78 -20.00 4.77
CA PHE A 114 3.74 -19.70 3.81
C PHE A 114 2.72 -18.68 4.34
N ALA A 115 2.28 -18.82 5.59
CA ALA A 115 1.36 -17.89 6.23
C ALA A 115 1.97 -16.49 6.34
N LYS A 116 3.23 -16.38 6.78
CA LYS A 116 3.97 -15.10 6.83
C LYS A 116 4.10 -14.47 5.45
N GLN A 117 4.45 -15.26 4.43
CA GLN A 117 4.55 -14.76 3.06
C GLN A 117 3.21 -14.23 2.56
N SER A 118 2.11 -14.91 2.89
CA SER A 118 0.76 -14.51 2.48
C SER A 118 0.25 -13.28 3.23
N GLU A 119 0.55 -13.15 4.53
CA GLU A 119 0.31 -11.92 5.30
C GLU A 119 1.03 -10.75 4.65
N GLN A 120 2.31 -10.90 4.33
CA GLN A 120 3.11 -9.87 3.68
C GLN A 120 2.57 -9.51 2.31
N ALA A 121 2.15 -10.49 1.49
CA ALA A 121 1.54 -10.22 0.20
C ALA A 121 0.23 -9.41 0.33
N ALA A 122 -0.65 -9.79 1.26
CA ALA A 122 -1.89 -9.08 1.54
C ALA A 122 -1.65 -7.67 2.11
N ALA A 123 -0.74 -7.53 3.07
CA ALA A 123 -0.39 -6.25 3.68
C ALA A 123 0.29 -5.31 2.69
N LYS A 124 1.18 -5.81 1.83
CA LYS A 124 1.77 -5.04 0.73
C LYS A 124 0.70 -4.57 -0.25
N LYS A 125 -0.21 -5.48 -0.66
CA LYS A 125 -1.30 -5.12 -1.56
C LYS A 125 -2.25 -4.09 -0.93
N LEU A 126 -2.57 -4.23 0.35
CA LEU A 126 -3.32 -3.25 1.13
C LEU A 126 -2.62 -1.89 1.12
N ALA A 127 -1.32 -1.85 1.42
CA ALA A 127 -0.53 -0.62 1.37
C ALA A 127 -0.47 0.01 -0.03
N ARG A 128 -0.56 -0.78 -1.10
CA ARG A 128 -0.61 -0.27 -2.48
C ARG A 128 -1.96 0.33 -2.85
N LEU A 129 -3.05 -0.34 -2.49
CA LEU A 129 -4.42 0.10 -2.79
C LEU A 129 -4.83 1.28 -1.90
N GLN A 130 -4.37 1.26 -0.66
CA GLN A 130 -4.54 2.34 0.28
C GLN A 130 -3.24 2.50 1.05
N PRO A 131 -2.41 3.47 0.67
CA PRO A 131 -1.13 3.74 1.30
C PRO A 131 -1.35 4.40 2.66
N LEU A 132 -1.88 3.60 3.59
CA LEU A 132 -2.34 3.95 4.95
C LEU A 132 -1.25 4.57 5.80
N LEU A 133 0.00 4.46 5.37
CA LEU A 133 1.14 5.02 6.06
C LEU A 133 1.99 5.89 5.13
N GLU A 134 1.74 5.94 3.81
CA GLU A 134 2.64 6.70 2.93
C GLU A 134 2.41 8.21 3.00
N GLY A 135 3.53 8.92 2.93
CA GLY A 135 3.59 10.36 2.94
C GLY A 135 4.65 10.88 3.89
N VAL A 136 4.55 12.17 4.18
CA VAL A 136 5.47 12.90 5.05
C VAL A 136 4.81 13.21 6.39
N TYR A 137 5.55 12.97 7.45
CA TYR A 137 5.16 13.18 8.83
C TYR A 137 6.09 14.18 9.49
N ALA A 138 5.55 15.04 10.35
CA ALA A 138 6.34 15.78 11.33
C ALA A 138 6.75 14.80 12.43
N ALA A 139 8.04 14.62 12.65
CA ALA A 139 8.57 13.67 13.61
C ALA A 139 9.18 14.40 14.82
N GLU A 140 8.84 13.90 16.00
CA GLU A 140 9.43 14.24 17.28
C GLU A 140 10.28 13.06 17.72
N ILE A 141 11.58 13.32 17.96
CA ILE A 141 12.55 12.31 18.34
C ILE A 141 13.00 12.57 19.78
N ALA A 142 12.81 11.56 20.64
CA ALA A 142 13.26 11.60 22.03
C ALA A 142 14.32 10.53 22.26
N CYS A 143 15.51 10.96 22.70
CA CYS A 143 16.57 10.04 23.06
C CYS A 143 16.24 9.35 24.40
N VAL A 144 16.34 8.02 24.43
CA VAL A 144 16.09 7.23 25.64
C VAL A 144 17.36 7.14 26.50
N ASP A 145 18.52 6.95 25.86
CA ASP A 145 19.81 6.72 26.52
C ASP A 145 20.70 7.98 26.47
N LYS A 146 20.99 8.55 27.63
CA LYS A 146 21.34 9.98 27.77
C LYS A 146 22.75 10.45 27.37
N SER A 147 23.67 9.62 26.87
CA SER A 147 25.07 10.06 26.74
C SER A 147 25.52 10.55 25.36
N ASP A 148 25.03 9.99 24.24
CA ASP A 148 25.50 10.39 22.90
C ASP A 148 24.47 10.06 21.81
N CYS A 149 23.34 10.78 21.80
CA CYS A 149 22.40 10.70 20.68
C CYS A 149 22.85 11.68 19.57
N PRO A 150 23.35 11.20 18.43
CA PRO A 150 23.95 12.06 17.39
C PRO A 150 22.94 12.95 16.65
N GLU A 151 21.63 12.72 16.81
CA GLU A 151 20.66 13.14 15.80
C GLU A 151 19.42 13.88 16.33
N THR A 152 19.64 14.88 17.20
CA THR A 152 18.61 15.87 17.60
C THR A 152 18.04 16.73 16.45
N ARG A 153 18.44 16.45 15.20
CA ARG A 153 18.08 17.23 14.00
C ARG A 153 17.01 16.58 13.15
N ILE A 154 16.66 15.31 13.39
CA ILE A 154 15.58 14.64 12.68
C ILE A 154 14.25 15.27 13.13
N ASN A 155 13.49 15.75 12.15
CA ASN A 155 12.18 16.37 12.38
C ASN A 155 11.12 15.94 11.37
N ARG A 156 11.48 15.05 10.45
CA ARG A 156 10.58 14.49 9.45
C ARG A 156 10.75 12.98 9.36
N LEU A 157 9.65 12.32 9.05
CA LEU A 157 9.61 10.91 8.70
C LEU A 157 8.89 10.78 7.38
N VAL A 158 9.45 10.02 6.45
CA VAL A 158 8.85 9.75 5.15
C VAL A 158 8.66 8.25 5.02
N ILE A 159 7.46 7.83 4.65
CA ILE A 159 7.15 6.45 4.26
C ILE A 159 6.73 6.46 2.79
N MET A 160 7.34 5.61 1.97
CA MET A 160 7.14 5.61 0.54
C MET A 160 7.25 4.21 -0.04
N ASP A 161 6.25 3.78 -0.83
CA ASP A 161 6.39 2.60 -1.69
C ASP A 161 7.06 3.04 -3.00
N ALA A 162 8.28 2.53 -3.22
CA ALA A 162 9.10 2.85 -4.37
C ALA A 162 8.60 2.23 -5.68
N LEU A 163 7.61 1.33 -5.64
CA LEU A 163 6.97 0.66 -6.79
C LEU A 163 7.86 -0.27 -7.65
N TYR A 164 9.18 -0.07 -7.74
CA TYR A 164 10.07 -0.88 -8.61
C TYR A 164 10.79 -2.04 -7.89
N ALA A 165 10.73 -2.08 -6.56
CA ALA A 165 11.47 -3.05 -5.74
C ALA A 165 10.57 -3.89 -4.83
N ASP A 166 9.25 -3.84 -5.00
CA ASP A 166 8.28 -4.50 -4.12
C ASP A 166 8.40 -4.14 -2.63
N ASN A 167 8.96 -2.96 -2.31
CA ASN A 167 9.44 -2.63 -0.97
C ASN A 167 9.09 -1.19 -0.58
N LEU A 168 8.58 -1.05 0.65
CA LEU A 168 8.43 0.23 1.32
C LEU A 168 9.79 0.69 1.84
N GLU A 169 10.04 1.97 1.70
CA GLU A 169 11.16 2.68 2.30
C GLU A 169 10.63 3.58 3.41
N ILE A 170 11.33 3.58 4.55
CA ILE A 170 11.20 4.62 5.56
C ILE A 170 12.47 5.45 5.58
N SER A 171 12.33 6.76 5.60
CA SER A 171 13.43 7.71 5.74
C SER A 171 13.16 8.66 6.91
N LEU A 172 14.15 8.82 7.79
CA LEU A 172 14.16 9.86 8.83
C LEU A 172 14.99 11.02 8.33
N VAL A 173 14.37 12.19 8.21
CA VAL A 173 14.94 13.34 7.50
C VAL A 173 15.17 14.50 8.46
N ALA A 174 16.31 15.15 8.30
CA ALA A 174 16.61 16.43 8.94
C ALA A 174 16.34 17.57 7.95
N SER A 175 15.20 18.25 8.09
CA SER A 175 14.80 19.32 7.16
C SER A 175 15.78 20.50 7.09
N ALA A 176 16.58 20.73 8.14
CA ALA A 176 17.59 21.81 8.14
C ALA A 176 18.66 21.62 7.04
N VAL A 177 18.93 20.37 6.65
CA VAL A 177 19.91 20.01 5.61
C VAL A 177 19.28 19.30 4.41
N ASN A 178 17.95 19.13 4.41
CA ASN A 178 17.18 18.43 3.38
C ASN A 178 17.75 17.05 3.02
N ALA A 179 18.20 16.30 4.04
CA ALA A 179 18.84 15.01 3.86
C ALA A 179 18.26 13.95 4.79
N SER A 180 18.14 12.74 4.26
CA SER A 180 17.80 11.57 5.03
C SER A 180 18.99 11.14 5.87
N ILE A 181 18.76 11.03 7.17
CA ILE A 181 19.77 10.64 8.14
C ILE A 181 19.76 9.13 8.31
N TYR A 182 18.57 8.52 8.48
CA TYR A 182 18.39 7.08 8.46
C TYR A 182 17.50 6.64 7.31
N ARG A 183 17.87 5.53 6.69
CA ARG A 183 17.12 4.93 5.58
C ARG A 183 16.91 3.45 5.87
N PHE A 184 15.66 3.04 5.80
CA PHE A 184 15.22 1.68 6.02
C PHE A 184 14.56 1.19 4.74
N PRO A 185 15.33 0.56 3.83
CA PRO A 185 14.73 -0.10 2.68
C PRO A 185 14.04 -1.40 3.11
N ASN A 186 13.11 -1.88 2.30
CA ASN A 186 12.50 -3.22 2.45
C ASN A 186 11.78 -3.42 3.78
N VAL A 187 11.07 -2.38 4.22
CA VAL A 187 10.30 -2.43 5.47
C VAL A 187 9.13 -3.40 5.32
N LEU A 188 8.95 -4.25 6.33
CA LEU A 188 7.86 -5.18 6.47
C LEU A 188 6.64 -4.47 7.05
N ILE A 189 5.45 -4.82 6.55
CA ILE A 189 4.19 -4.39 7.15
C ILE A 189 3.49 -5.60 7.74
N SER A 190 3.02 -5.46 8.97
CA SER A 190 2.24 -6.46 9.69
C SER A 190 1.08 -5.81 10.45
N GLY A 191 0.34 -6.61 11.23
CA GLY A 191 -0.73 -6.10 12.09
C GLY A 191 -1.88 -5.46 11.32
N GLY A 192 -2.18 -5.98 10.12
CA GLY A 192 -3.25 -5.46 9.27
C GLY A 192 -2.93 -4.10 8.63
N GLY A 193 -1.66 -3.80 8.38
CA GLY A 193 -1.25 -2.55 7.75
C GLY A 193 -0.81 -1.45 8.73
N LYS A 194 -0.74 -1.75 10.03
CA LYS A 194 -0.48 -0.76 11.08
C LYS A 194 0.94 -0.78 11.59
N VAL A 195 1.61 -1.92 11.55
CA VAL A 195 2.95 -2.08 12.10
C VAL A 195 3.95 -2.10 10.95
N VAL A 196 5.02 -1.32 11.06
CA VAL A 196 6.09 -1.22 10.07
C VAL A 196 7.43 -1.47 10.75
N GLU A 197 8.18 -2.45 10.23
CA GLU A 197 9.44 -2.90 10.81
C GLU A 197 10.51 -3.04 9.74
N GLY A 198 11.72 -2.58 10.01
CA GLY A 198 12.79 -2.62 9.02
C GLY A 198 14.18 -2.58 9.62
N ILE A 199 15.15 -2.98 8.81
CA ILE A 199 16.57 -2.85 9.10
C ILE A 199 17.17 -1.94 8.04
N GLY A 200 17.96 -0.98 8.48
CA GLY A 200 18.53 0.03 7.62
C GLY A 200 19.81 0.58 8.22
N GLY A 201 20.16 1.80 7.83
CA GLY A 201 21.28 2.49 8.42
C GLY A 201 21.36 3.95 8.06
N ASN A 202 22.36 4.63 8.59
CA ASN A 202 22.65 6.02 8.26
C ASN A 202 23.68 6.15 7.13
N SER A 203 23.97 7.40 6.72
CA SER A 203 24.98 7.69 5.71
C SER A 203 26.41 7.26 6.09
N ALA A 204 26.67 7.03 7.38
CA ALA A 204 27.95 6.52 7.88
C ALA A 204 28.00 4.97 7.92
N GLY A 205 26.91 4.29 7.55
CA GLY A 205 26.82 2.83 7.53
C GLY A 205 26.48 2.19 8.88
N ALA A 206 26.11 2.97 9.89
CA ALA A 206 25.67 2.43 11.18
C ALA A 206 24.30 1.76 11.01
N LEU A 207 24.21 0.47 11.38
CA LEU A 207 22.98 -0.29 11.28
C LEU A 207 21.96 0.16 12.33
N ALA A 208 20.71 0.23 11.91
CA ALA A 208 19.59 0.60 12.77
C ALA A 208 18.37 -0.28 12.47
N LYS A 209 17.60 -0.58 13.51
CA LYS A 209 16.27 -1.18 13.41
C LYS A 209 15.22 -0.09 13.57
N ILE A 210 14.13 -0.18 12.83
CA ILE A 210 12.95 0.65 13.01
C ILE A 210 11.75 -0.21 13.32
N HIS A 211 10.92 0.26 14.24
CA HIS A 211 9.62 -0.30 14.55
C HIS A 211 8.66 0.87 14.78
N LEU A 212 7.56 0.91 14.03
CA LEU A 212 6.52 1.93 14.13
C LEU A 212 5.15 1.28 14.11
N GLU A 213 4.25 1.78 14.94
CA GLU A 213 2.84 1.44 14.94
C GLU A 213 2.01 2.67 14.56
N GLY A 214 1.09 2.47 13.62
CA GLY A 214 0.20 3.48 13.08
C GLY A 214 -1.20 3.43 13.66
N ASP A 215 -1.68 4.59 14.09
CA ASP A 215 -3.06 4.82 14.48
C ASP A 215 -3.54 6.21 14.05
N ALA A 216 -4.59 6.28 13.22
CA ALA A 216 -5.26 7.51 12.82
C ALA A 216 -4.32 8.68 12.39
N GLY A 217 -3.37 8.43 11.49
CA GLY A 217 -2.45 9.46 11.00
C GLY A 217 -1.33 9.85 11.97
N LYS A 218 -1.20 9.12 13.08
CA LYS A 218 -0.07 9.17 14.01
C LYS A 218 0.73 7.88 13.89
N LEU A 219 2.05 8.00 13.96
CA LEU A 219 2.99 6.89 14.08
C LEU A 219 3.73 7.01 15.40
N THR A 220 3.88 5.91 16.13
CA THR A 220 4.70 5.86 17.34
C THR A 220 5.57 4.63 17.33
N GLY A 221 6.79 4.74 17.85
CA GLY A 221 7.67 3.59 17.95
C GLY A 221 9.09 4.03 18.24
N TYR A 222 10.06 3.38 17.63
CA TYR A 222 11.46 3.62 17.91
C TYR A 222 12.39 3.31 16.73
N VAL A 223 13.57 3.92 16.80
CA VAL A 223 14.77 3.51 16.07
C VAL A 223 15.82 3.07 17.08
N GLU A 224 16.42 1.92 16.85
CA GLU A 224 17.39 1.31 17.76
C GLU A 224 18.66 0.96 16.99
N THR A 225 19.79 1.43 17.50
CA THR A 225 21.13 1.05 17.06
C THR A 225 21.78 0.16 18.12
N ILE A 226 23.04 -0.24 17.91
CA ILE A 226 23.80 -0.93 18.96
C ILE A 226 24.13 -0.03 20.16
N ASP A 227 24.14 1.30 19.96
CA ASP A 227 24.66 2.27 20.94
C ASP A 227 23.54 3.04 21.65
N PHE A 228 22.37 3.19 21.02
CA PHE A 228 21.28 4.00 21.56
C PHE A 228 19.91 3.64 21.00
N ARG A 229 18.87 4.08 21.71
CA ARG A 229 17.49 4.06 21.26
C ARG A 229 16.86 5.45 21.17
N LEU A 230 16.17 5.69 20.07
CA LEU A 230 15.39 6.90 19.78
C LEU A 230 13.90 6.54 19.78
N ASN A 231 13.10 7.17 20.62
CA ASN A 231 11.65 7.12 20.52
C ASN A 231 11.19 8.07 19.42
N VAL A 232 10.31 7.56 18.54
CA VAL A 232 9.74 8.30 17.42
C VAL A 232 8.27 8.52 17.69
N THR A 233 7.82 9.77 17.63
CA THR A 233 6.40 10.11 17.48
C THR A 233 6.24 10.96 16.25
N ALA A 234 5.46 10.51 15.27
CA ALA A 234 5.25 11.24 14.03
C ALA A 234 3.78 11.51 13.77
N ARG A 235 3.45 12.68 13.23
CA ARG A 235 2.09 13.08 12.86
C ARG A 235 2.04 13.46 11.39
N SER A 236 1.03 12.97 10.69
CA SER A 236 0.83 13.26 9.27
C SER A 236 0.80 14.77 9.03
N VAL A 237 1.57 15.23 8.05
CA VAL A 237 1.53 16.63 7.63
C VAL A 237 0.30 16.82 6.74
N PRO A 238 -0.58 17.81 7.02
CA PRO A 238 -1.74 18.07 6.18
C PRO A 238 -1.35 18.29 4.71
N GLY A 239 -2.02 17.59 3.79
CA GLY A 239 -1.72 17.69 2.35
C GLY A 239 -0.38 17.07 1.93
N ALA A 240 0.29 16.32 2.80
CA ALA A 240 1.53 15.60 2.49
C ALA A 240 1.42 14.09 2.67
N SER A 241 0.22 13.61 2.96
CA SER A 241 -0.09 12.20 3.10
C SER A 241 -0.95 11.74 1.96
N LEU A 242 -0.56 10.61 1.35
CA LEU A 242 -1.40 9.96 0.35
C LEU A 242 -2.68 9.43 0.98
N ILE A 243 -2.66 9.11 2.28
CA ILE A 243 -3.84 8.69 3.05
C ILE A 243 -4.96 9.73 2.93
N ALA A 244 -4.66 11.01 3.19
CA ALA A 244 -5.68 12.05 3.18
C ALA A 244 -6.28 12.25 1.78
N LEU A 245 -5.43 12.21 0.74
CA LEU A 245 -5.87 12.20 -0.64
C LEU A 245 -6.77 11.00 -0.94
N PHE A 246 -6.38 9.80 -0.48
CA PHE A 246 -7.05 8.56 -0.83
C PHE A 246 -8.34 8.36 -0.05
N ASP A 247 -8.38 8.72 1.23
CA ASP A 247 -9.58 8.65 2.06
C ASP A 247 -10.70 9.53 1.51
N GLN A 248 -10.36 10.75 1.05
CA GLN A 248 -11.32 11.60 0.34
C GLN A 248 -11.84 10.93 -0.94
N GLN A 249 -10.96 10.25 -1.70
CA GLN A 249 -11.35 9.61 -2.95
C GLN A 249 -12.09 8.29 -2.79
N LEU A 250 -11.80 7.53 -1.74
CA LEU A 250 -12.52 6.30 -1.41
C LEU A 250 -13.93 6.64 -0.89
N ALA A 251 -14.11 7.79 -0.24
CA ALA A 251 -15.43 8.28 0.15
C ALA A 251 -16.28 8.72 -1.05
N GLN A 252 -15.64 9.16 -2.15
CA GLN A 252 -16.31 9.64 -3.36
C GLN A 252 -15.59 9.12 -4.62
N PRO A 253 -15.74 7.82 -4.94
CA PRO A 253 -15.15 7.26 -6.16
C PRO A 253 -15.84 7.82 -7.41
N PRO A 254 -15.16 7.83 -8.57
CA PRO A 254 -15.80 8.17 -9.83
C PRO A 254 -16.93 7.18 -10.12
N ALA A 255 -18.05 7.69 -10.68
CA ALA A 255 -19.24 6.87 -10.95
C ALA A 255 -18.96 5.70 -11.92
N ASN A 256 -18.01 5.89 -12.84
CA ASN A 256 -17.54 4.86 -13.77
C ASN A 256 -16.02 4.74 -13.69
N PRO A 257 -15.45 3.55 -13.93
CA PRO A 257 -14.01 3.39 -14.04
C PRO A 257 -13.40 4.34 -15.08
N ILE A 258 -12.31 5.00 -14.71
CA ILE A 258 -11.59 5.93 -15.57
C ILE A 258 -10.92 5.14 -16.72
N SER A 259 -11.21 5.54 -17.96
CA SER A 259 -10.62 4.89 -19.13
C SER A 259 -9.12 5.21 -19.25
N PRO A 260 -8.24 4.22 -19.47
CA PRO A 260 -6.81 4.47 -19.71
C PRO A 260 -6.53 5.34 -20.94
N LYS A 261 -7.48 5.47 -21.87
CA LYS A 261 -7.35 6.30 -23.09
C LYS A 261 -7.07 7.77 -22.80
N ILE A 262 -7.43 8.26 -21.61
CA ILE A 262 -7.13 9.66 -21.22
C ILE A 262 -5.61 9.95 -21.20
N PHE A 263 -4.77 8.92 -21.11
CA PHE A 263 -3.31 9.04 -21.10
C PHE A 263 -2.69 9.16 -22.50
N GLU A 264 -3.46 9.02 -23.57
CA GLU A 264 -2.97 9.20 -24.95
C GLU A 264 -2.57 10.65 -25.24
N SER A 265 -3.14 11.60 -24.49
CA SER A 265 -2.86 13.02 -24.58
C SER A 265 -1.85 13.50 -23.53
N LYS A 266 -1.20 14.63 -23.81
CA LYS A 266 -0.38 15.32 -22.82
C LYS A 266 -1.27 16.09 -21.85
N LEU A 267 -0.94 16.01 -20.57
CA LEU A 267 -1.58 16.80 -19.53
C LEU A 267 -0.80 18.10 -19.33
N VAL A 268 -1.49 19.23 -19.25
CA VAL A 268 -0.88 20.53 -18.98
C VAL A 268 -1.29 20.98 -17.58
N GLY A 269 -0.35 21.53 -16.83
CA GLY A 269 -0.60 21.89 -15.45
C GLY A 269 0.57 22.58 -14.77
N SER A 270 0.69 22.33 -13.47
CA SER A 270 1.75 22.85 -12.62
C SER A 270 2.38 21.79 -11.73
N PHE A 271 3.69 21.91 -11.55
CA PHE A 271 4.50 21.13 -10.63
C PHE A 271 5.40 22.10 -9.86
N ASP A 272 5.35 22.08 -8.53
CA ASP A 272 6.20 22.93 -7.68
C ASP A 272 6.10 24.43 -8.05
N GLY A 273 4.89 24.90 -8.35
CA GLY A 273 4.63 26.29 -8.75
C GLY A 273 5.02 26.64 -10.19
N HIS A 274 5.65 25.73 -10.94
CA HIS A 274 6.05 25.93 -12.32
C HIS A 274 5.08 25.31 -13.31
N LYS A 275 4.89 25.94 -14.47
CA LYS A 275 4.16 25.32 -15.59
C LYS A 275 4.85 24.03 -16.04
N ALA A 276 4.08 22.96 -16.18
CA ALA A 276 4.58 21.64 -16.52
C ALA A 276 3.68 20.87 -17.48
N GLU A 277 4.30 20.00 -18.28
CA GLU A 277 3.64 18.99 -19.11
C GLU A 277 3.91 17.60 -18.54
N LEU A 278 2.86 16.83 -18.28
CA LEU A 278 2.96 15.43 -17.88
C LEU A 278 2.50 14.53 -19.04
N LYS A 279 3.41 13.70 -19.54
CA LYS A 279 3.11 12.66 -20.53
C LYS A 279 3.15 11.30 -19.84
N ILE A 280 2.03 10.60 -19.84
CA ILE A 280 1.91 9.26 -19.26
C ILE A 280 2.00 8.24 -20.39
N ASN A 281 2.78 7.17 -20.20
CA ASN A 281 2.88 6.07 -21.15
C ASN A 281 2.40 4.79 -20.45
N LEU A 282 1.48 4.09 -21.10
CA LEU A 282 1.03 2.78 -20.65
C LEU A 282 1.92 1.69 -21.27
N PHE A 283 2.29 0.68 -20.49
CA PHE A 283 3.04 -0.48 -20.95
C PHE A 283 2.08 -1.65 -21.21
N PRO A 284 1.76 -2.00 -22.48
CA PRO A 284 0.69 -2.95 -22.80
C PRO A 284 0.96 -4.39 -22.36
N GLU A 285 2.23 -4.80 -22.30
CA GLU A 285 2.64 -6.16 -21.92
C GLU A 285 2.30 -6.44 -20.44
N ASP A 286 2.42 -5.44 -19.57
CA ASP A 286 2.07 -5.55 -18.15
C ASP A 286 0.56 -5.60 -17.92
N VAL A 287 -0.23 -4.99 -18.81
CA VAL A 287 -1.70 -5.07 -18.80
C VAL A 287 -2.17 -6.50 -19.13
N GLN A 288 -1.51 -7.18 -20.07
CA GLN A 288 -1.82 -8.58 -20.40
C GLN A 288 -1.34 -9.55 -19.32
N ALA A 289 -0.19 -9.26 -18.69
CA ALA A 289 0.34 -10.05 -17.58
C ALA A 289 -0.34 -9.76 -16.23
N LYS A 290 -1.36 -8.88 -16.19
CA LYS A 290 -2.01 -8.36 -14.98
C LYS A 290 -1.04 -7.83 -13.91
N ARG A 291 0.14 -7.34 -14.32
CA ARG A 291 1.08 -6.74 -13.38
C ARG A 291 0.56 -5.37 -12.99
N GLU A 292 0.43 -5.14 -11.68
CA GLU A 292 -0.07 -3.90 -11.09
C GLU A 292 0.78 -2.66 -11.49
N GLU A 293 2.00 -2.88 -12.00
CA GLU A 293 2.91 -1.90 -12.57
C GLU A 293 2.71 -1.82 -14.09
N SER A 294 2.02 -0.80 -14.59
CA SER A 294 1.75 -0.71 -16.04
C SER A 294 1.87 0.72 -16.59
N VAL A 295 2.46 1.63 -15.80
CA VAL A 295 2.51 3.06 -16.14
C VAL A 295 3.91 3.64 -15.94
N GLY A 296 4.43 4.30 -16.97
CA GLY A 296 5.57 5.20 -16.89
C GLY A 296 5.13 6.63 -17.17
N ALA A 297 5.94 7.62 -16.81
CA ALA A 297 5.63 9.00 -17.17
C ALA A 297 6.88 9.85 -17.39
N THR A 298 6.72 10.94 -18.13
CA THR A 298 7.72 11.99 -18.26
C THR A 298 7.07 13.31 -17.92
N LEU A 299 7.58 13.98 -16.89
CA LEU A 299 7.19 15.33 -16.52
C LEU A 299 8.24 16.30 -17.05
N SER A 300 7.81 17.29 -17.83
CA SER A 300 8.66 18.36 -18.36
C SER A 300 8.25 19.68 -17.72
N ILE A 301 9.17 20.36 -17.04
CA ILE A 301 8.90 21.69 -16.47
C ILE A 301 9.19 22.73 -17.56
N LEU A 302 8.14 23.39 -18.06
CA LEU A 302 8.21 24.24 -19.25
C LEU A 302 9.07 25.49 -19.04
N GLU A 303 9.04 26.04 -17.82
CA GLU A 303 9.79 27.25 -17.45
C GLU A 303 11.27 26.95 -17.22
N LEU A 304 11.64 25.68 -16.97
CA LEU A 304 13.01 25.24 -16.77
C LEU A 304 13.47 24.45 -18.00
N LYS A 305 13.86 25.18 -19.06
CA LYS A 305 14.24 24.58 -20.36
C LYS A 305 15.20 23.39 -20.20
N GLY A 306 14.76 22.22 -20.63
CA GLY A 306 15.55 20.98 -20.61
C GLY A 306 15.39 20.15 -19.34
N TYR A 307 14.74 20.66 -18.29
CA TYR A 307 14.48 19.91 -17.07
C TYR A 307 13.34 18.90 -17.29
N LYS A 308 13.67 17.61 -17.17
CA LYS A 308 12.73 16.49 -17.32
C LYS A 308 12.91 15.50 -16.20
N LEU A 309 11.81 15.13 -15.55
CA LEU A 309 11.75 14.03 -14.60
C LEU A 309 11.14 12.81 -15.29
N ARG A 310 11.83 11.67 -15.19
CA ARG A 310 11.37 10.39 -15.75
C ARG A 310 10.89 9.49 -14.63
N PHE A 311 9.60 9.16 -14.69
CA PHE A 311 8.95 8.20 -13.82
C PHE A 311 9.02 6.84 -14.51
N HIS A 312 9.75 5.93 -13.90
CA HIS A 312 10.07 4.62 -14.46
C HIS A 312 9.10 3.53 -13.97
N ALA A 313 8.40 3.79 -12.88
CA ALA A 313 7.37 2.91 -12.34
C ALA A 313 6.12 3.70 -11.97
N GLY A 314 4.98 3.05 -12.05
CA GLY A 314 3.70 3.69 -11.83
C GLY A 314 2.53 2.72 -11.91
N ARG A 315 1.45 3.12 -11.25
CA ARG A 315 0.24 2.31 -11.09
C ARG A 315 -0.99 3.17 -11.28
N PHE A 316 -1.96 2.64 -11.99
CA PHE A 316 -3.23 3.31 -12.25
C PHE A 316 -4.38 2.43 -11.76
N PHE A 317 -5.22 3.00 -10.91
CA PHE A 317 -6.39 2.36 -10.34
C PHE A 317 -7.64 3.01 -10.95
N PRO A 318 -8.21 2.43 -12.02
CA PRO A 318 -9.29 3.05 -12.79
C PRO A 318 -10.57 3.24 -11.97
N LYS A 319 -10.89 2.31 -11.06
CA LYS A 319 -12.10 2.36 -10.24
C LYS A 319 -12.07 3.48 -9.19
N SER A 320 -10.91 3.76 -8.60
CA SER A 320 -10.74 4.85 -7.62
C SER A 320 -10.33 6.17 -8.27
N GLY A 321 -9.84 6.13 -9.51
CA GLY A 321 -9.28 7.28 -10.22
C GLY A 321 -7.97 7.73 -9.58
N ILE A 322 -7.09 6.79 -9.23
CA ILE A 322 -5.82 7.08 -8.57
C ILE A 322 -4.67 6.72 -9.50
N LEU A 323 -3.68 7.60 -9.57
CA LEU A 323 -2.44 7.39 -10.31
C LEU A 323 -1.25 7.64 -9.39
N LEU A 324 -0.40 6.62 -9.26
CA LEU A 324 0.86 6.67 -8.55
C LEU A 324 2.01 6.60 -9.54
N LEU A 325 3.02 7.46 -9.38
CA LEU A 325 4.22 7.45 -10.22
C LEU A 325 5.45 7.61 -9.33
N VAL A 326 6.53 6.89 -9.63
CA VAL A 326 7.81 7.00 -8.93
C VAL A 326 8.94 7.28 -9.92
N ALA A 327 9.76 8.26 -9.57
CA ALA A 327 10.98 8.62 -10.27
C ALA A 327 12.17 8.46 -9.33
N SER A 328 13.27 7.96 -9.88
CA SER A 328 14.57 7.99 -9.22
C SER A 328 15.34 9.18 -9.78
N SER A 329 15.88 9.99 -8.89
CA SER A 329 16.74 11.12 -9.21
C SER A 329 18.08 10.97 -8.48
N PRO A 330 19.14 11.66 -8.92
CA PRO A 330 20.41 11.68 -8.18
C PRO A 330 20.27 12.21 -6.75
N THR A 331 19.26 13.05 -6.51
CA THR A 331 18.92 13.62 -5.21
C THR A 331 17.89 12.79 -4.45
N GLY A 332 17.46 11.67 -5.03
CA GLY A 332 16.56 10.75 -4.38
C GLY A 332 15.34 10.27 -5.13
N THR A 333 14.53 9.49 -4.44
CA THR A 333 13.27 8.98 -4.98
C THR A 333 12.16 10.01 -4.75
N ILE A 334 11.38 10.25 -5.79
CA ILE A 334 10.24 11.17 -5.80
C ILE A 334 9.00 10.37 -6.17
N LYS A 335 7.97 10.45 -5.35
CA LYS A 335 6.65 9.85 -5.61
C LYS A 335 5.63 10.93 -5.89
N LEU A 336 4.79 10.70 -6.90
CA LEU A 336 3.63 11.51 -7.24
C LEU A 336 2.40 10.66 -6.95
N GLY A 337 1.46 11.18 -6.17
CA GLY A 337 0.12 10.64 -6.04
C GLY A 337 -0.86 11.65 -6.63
N LEU A 338 -1.58 11.23 -7.68
CA LEU A 338 -2.57 12.02 -8.39
C LEU A 338 -3.93 11.35 -8.26
N THR A 339 -4.95 12.18 -8.13
CA THR A 339 -6.35 11.81 -8.17
C THR A 339 -6.94 12.37 -9.46
N ILE A 340 -7.72 11.55 -10.16
CA ILE A 340 -8.28 11.83 -11.48
C ILE A 340 -9.79 11.94 -11.32
N ARG A 341 -10.36 13.10 -11.69
CA ARG A 341 -11.80 13.33 -11.58
C ARG A 341 -12.36 13.87 -12.90
N PRO A 342 -13.46 13.29 -13.42
CA PRO A 342 -14.18 13.91 -14.51
C PRO A 342 -14.77 15.23 -14.00
N ARG A 343 -14.70 16.27 -14.84
CA ARG A 343 -15.37 17.53 -14.54
C ARG A 343 -16.88 17.36 -14.66
N ALA A 344 -17.62 18.08 -13.82
CA ALA A 344 -19.08 17.99 -13.76
C ALA A 344 -19.76 18.36 -15.09
N ASP A 345 -19.11 19.20 -15.90
CA ASP A 345 -19.59 19.64 -17.21
C ASP A 345 -19.20 18.69 -18.36
N GLY A 346 -18.50 17.58 -18.07
CA GLY A 346 -18.00 16.65 -19.08
C GLY A 346 -16.87 17.21 -19.96
N SER A 347 -16.37 18.41 -19.70
CA SER A 347 -15.36 19.07 -20.53
C SER A 347 -13.98 18.42 -20.45
N GLY A 348 -13.75 17.55 -19.46
CA GLY A 348 -12.49 16.87 -19.31
C GLY A 348 -12.24 16.27 -17.94
N TYR A 349 -10.97 16.18 -17.58
CA TYR A 349 -10.50 15.58 -16.34
C TYR A 349 -9.54 16.51 -15.60
N ASP A 350 -9.73 16.60 -14.29
CA ASP A 350 -8.80 17.25 -13.38
C ASP A 350 -7.92 16.21 -12.67
N PHE A 351 -6.64 16.49 -12.62
CA PHE A 351 -5.62 15.69 -11.98
C PHE A 351 -5.04 16.49 -10.81
N ASN A 352 -5.44 16.15 -9.60
CA ASN A 352 -5.01 16.88 -8.40
C ASN A 352 -4.26 15.94 -7.47
N GLY A 353 -3.18 16.42 -6.85
CA GLY A 353 -2.42 15.57 -5.98
C GLY A 353 -1.19 16.22 -5.39
N VAL A 354 -0.23 15.39 -5.00
CA VAL A 354 0.98 15.79 -4.30
C VAL A 354 2.17 15.01 -4.81
N SER A 355 3.35 15.63 -4.77
CA SER A 355 4.63 14.93 -4.88
C SER A 355 5.37 15.02 -3.55
N PHE A 356 6.07 13.96 -3.17
CA PHE A 356 7.01 14.01 -2.06
C PHE A 356 8.30 13.22 -2.34
N SER A 357 9.37 13.59 -1.64
CA SER A 357 10.70 12.98 -1.77
C SER A 357 11.08 12.23 -0.50
N SER A 358 11.61 11.00 -0.65
CA SER A 358 12.14 10.21 0.47
C SER A 358 13.35 10.87 1.14
N GLU A 359 14.17 11.58 0.38
CA GLU A 359 15.41 12.18 0.87
C GLU A 359 15.20 13.50 1.58
N SER A 360 14.42 14.38 0.96
CA SER A 360 14.29 15.77 1.43
C SER A 360 13.03 16.00 2.26
N ALA A 361 12.09 15.05 2.25
CA ALA A 361 10.74 15.22 2.79
C ALA A 361 10.00 16.44 2.21
N ARG A 362 10.46 16.99 1.08
CA ARG A 362 9.81 18.11 0.41
C ARG A 362 8.50 17.64 -0.20
N VAL A 363 7.45 18.43 -0.02
CA VAL A 363 6.10 18.17 -0.52
C VAL A 363 5.70 19.30 -1.46
N ASN A 364 5.20 18.96 -2.64
CA ASN A 364 4.69 19.95 -3.59
C ASN A 364 3.27 19.57 -4.01
N ALA A 365 2.38 20.56 -4.10
CA ALA A 365 1.07 20.37 -4.71
C ALA A 365 1.21 20.19 -6.23
N LEU A 366 0.29 19.40 -6.79
CA LEU A 366 0.21 19.08 -8.20
C LEU A 366 -1.20 19.35 -8.70
N GLY A 367 -1.28 19.96 -9.88
CA GLY A 367 -2.54 20.19 -10.58
C GLY A 367 -2.32 20.12 -12.08
N PHE A 368 -2.95 19.16 -12.75
CA PHE A 368 -2.98 19.05 -14.21
C PHE A 368 -4.39 18.95 -14.71
N GLN A 369 -4.57 19.30 -15.98
CA GLN A 369 -5.86 19.32 -16.64
C GLN A 369 -5.74 18.64 -18.00
N LEU A 370 -6.78 17.91 -18.35
CA LEU A 370 -7.02 17.36 -19.67
C LEU A 370 -8.34 17.88 -20.18
N ASP A 371 -8.32 18.67 -21.25
CA ASP A 371 -9.53 19.05 -21.96
C ASP A 371 -9.85 17.98 -23.00
N VAL A 372 -11.07 17.45 -22.94
CA VAL A 372 -11.57 16.52 -23.95
C VAL A 372 -12.15 17.39 -25.06
N ALA A 373 -11.35 17.62 -26.09
CA ALA A 373 -11.82 18.37 -27.27
C ALA A 373 -12.98 17.61 -27.92
N GLY A 374 -14.21 18.11 -27.70
CA GLY A 374 -15.41 17.78 -28.46
C GLY A 374 -15.61 16.30 -28.77
N ALA A 375 -15.97 15.49 -27.77
CA ALA A 375 -16.69 14.24 -27.99
C ALA A 375 -17.46 13.83 -26.73
N LEU A 376 -18.70 14.31 -26.64
CA LEU A 376 -19.92 13.53 -26.33
C LEU A 376 -21.13 14.49 -26.43
N PRO A 377 -21.96 14.40 -27.49
CA PRO A 377 -23.39 14.58 -27.33
C PRO A 377 -24.00 13.48 -26.44
#